data_AF-A0A7K3XKR7-F1
#
_entry.id   AF-A0A7K3XKR7-F1
#
_cell.length_a   1.000
_cell.length_b   1.000
_cell.length_c   1.000
_cell.angle_alpha   90.00
_cell.angle_beta   90.00
_cell.angle_gamma   90.00
#
_symmetry.space_group_name_H-M   'P 1'
#
loop_
_entity.id
_entity.type
_entity.pdbx_description
1 polymer ?
#
loop_
_entity_poly.entity_id
_entity_poly.type
_entity_poly.pdbx_seq_one_letter_code
_entity_poly.pdbx_strand_id
1 'polypeptide(L)' 'MSLKNYDIIGDVHGFASLLKKLLKSMGYAKTNGTWQHPERTAIFIGDFINRGPEIRETIQIIRTM' A
#
# COMPACT_ATOMS: atom_id res chain seq x y z
N MET A 1 -5.87 -24.91 -6.98
CA MET A 1 -5.98 -23.58 -6.35
C MET A 1 -4.57 -23.02 -6.24
N SER A 2 -4.28 -21.89 -6.91
CA SER A 2 -3.02 -21.19 -6.68
C SER A 2 -3.05 -20.59 -5.28
N LEU A 3 -1.99 -20.78 -4.49
CA LEU A 3 -1.86 -20.12 -3.19
C LEU A 3 -1.72 -18.62 -3.43
N LYS A 4 -2.56 -17.83 -2.78
CA LYS A 4 -2.47 -16.37 -2.83
C LYS A 4 -1.33 -15.93 -1.91
N ASN A 5 -0.33 -15.25 -2.44
CA ASN A 5 0.80 -14.78 -1.64
C ASN A 5 0.45 -13.42 -1.01
N TYR A 6 0.92 -13.20 0.22
CA TYR A 6 0.61 -11.99 0.99
C TYR A 6 1.87 -11.22 1.33
N ASP A 7 1.74 -9.90 1.26
CA ASP A 7 2.76 -8.95 1.68
C ASP A 7 2.25 -8.19 2.90
N ILE A 8 2.88 -8.38 4.06
CA ILE A 8 2.47 -7.72 5.31
C ILE A 8 3.18 -6.38 5.41
N ILE A 9 2.42 -5.28 5.46
CA ILE A 9 2.92 -3.91 5.51
C ILE A 9 2.56 -3.28 6.85
N GLY A 10 3.59 -2.84 7.58
CA GLY A 10 3.47 -2.14 8.85
C GLY A 10 3.12 -0.66 8.70
N ASP A 11 3.52 0.11 9.71
CA ASP A 11 3.15 1.51 9.89
C ASP A 11 3.51 2.37 8.67
N VAL A 12 2.55 3.19 8.25
CA VAL A 12 2.73 4.13 7.13
C VAL A 12 2.85 5.57 7.63
N HIS A 13 2.19 5.89 8.75
CA HIS A 13 2.27 7.19 9.40
C HIS A 13 2.07 8.38 8.46
N GLY A 14 1.14 8.29 7.52
CA GLY A 14 0.82 9.38 6.61
C GLY A 14 1.92 9.74 5.60
N PHE A 15 2.89 8.85 5.33
CA PHE A 15 3.94 9.06 4.31
C PHE A 15 3.59 8.35 2.99
N ALA A 16 2.64 8.89 2.25
CA ALA A 16 2.17 8.34 0.98
C ALA A 16 3.32 8.17 -0.04
N SER A 17 4.27 9.09 -0.09
CA SER A 17 5.44 8.99 -0.98
C SER A 17 6.33 7.80 -0.64
N LEU A 18 6.51 7.47 0.65
CA LEU A 18 7.25 6.27 1.06
C LEU A 18 6.45 5.00 0.77
N LEU A 19 5.13 5.02 1.02
CA LEU A 19 4.25 3.90 0.68
C LEU A 19 4.31 3.57 -0.82
N LYS A 20 4.21 4.56 -1.70
CA LYS A 20 4.34 4.35 -3.16
C LYS A 20 5.69 3.75 -3.54
N LYS A 21 6.79 4.23 -2.94
CA LYS A 21 8.13 3.69 -3.18
C LYS A 21 8.22 2.22 -2.75
N LEU A 22 7.70 1.90 -1.57
CA LEU A 22 7.63 0.53 -1.07
C LEU A 22 6.85 -0.37 -2.03
N LEU A 23 5.60 -0.01 -2.35
CA LEU A 23 4.74 -0.77 -3.27
C LEU A 23 5.43 -1.01 -4.61
N LYS A 24 6.07 0.02 -5.18
CA LYS A 24 6.81 -0.10 -6.44
C LYS A 24 8.02 -1.02 -6.33
N SER A 25 8.78 -0.95 -5.22
CA SER A 25 9.90 -1.87 -4.95
C SER A 25 9.44 -3.32 -4.77
N MET A 26 8.22 -3.50 -4.30
CA MET A 26 7.55 -4.79 -4.17
C MET A 26 6.82 -5.19 -5.46
N GLY A 27 7.02 -4.51 -6.58
CA GLY A 27 6.43 -4.91 -7.87
C GLY A 27 4.93 -4.64 -8.03
N TYR A 28 4.30 -3.89 -7.11
CA TYR A 28 2.95 -3.38 -7.34
C TYR A 28 3.00 -2.28 -8.40
N ALA A 29 1.98 -2.27 -9.26
CA ALA A 29 1.79 -1.25 -10.28
C ALA A 29 0.47 -0.51 -10.06
N LYS A 30 0.44 0.77 -10.43
CA LYS A 30 -0.79 1.58 -10.37
C LYS A 30 -1.53 1.47 -11.69
N THR A 31 -2.73 0.87 -11.66
CA THR A 31 -3.62 0.69 -12.82
C THR A 31 -4.98 1.30 -12.49
N ASN A 32 -5.48 2.21 -13.32
CA ASN A 32 -6.77 2.87 -13.14
C ASN A 32 -6.99 3.49 -11.74
N GLY A 33 -5.93 4.02 -11.13
CA GLY A 33 -5.99 4.63 -9.80
C GLY A 33 -5.66 3.69 -8.63
N THR A 34 -5.68 2.37 -8.85
CA THR A 34 -5.48 1.34 -7.82
C THR A 34 -4.09 0.72 -7.91
N TRP A 35 -3.44 0.49 -6.78
CA TRP A 35 -2.19 -0.29 -6.73
C TRP A 35 -2.50 -1.79 -6.64
N GLN A 36 -1.92 -2.58 -7.53
CA GLN A 36 -2.19 -4.02 -7.62
C GLN A 36 -0.95 -4.82 -8.02
N HIS A 37 -0.92 -6.09 -7.62
CA HIS A 37 0.08 -7.09 -8.04
C HIS A 37 -0.66 -8.31 -8.62
N PRO A 38 -0.17 -8.93 -9.71
CA PRO A 38 -0.88 -10.04 -10.36
C PRO A 38 -1.08 -11.25 -9.45
N GLU A 39 -0.12 -11.51 -8.55
CA GLU A 39 -0.09 -12.72 -7.71
C GLU A 39 -0.13 -12.46 -6.19
N ARG A 40 -0.06 -11.20 -5.75
CA ARG A 40 0.13 -10.84 -4.33
C ARG A 40 -0.93 -9.86 -3.85
N THR A 41 -1.29 -9.98 -2.57
CA THR A 41 -2.23 -9.07 -1.89
C THR A 41 -1.53 -8.43 -0.70
N ALA A 42 -1.60 -7.09 -0.62
CA ALA A 42 -1.04 -6.35 0.49
C ALA A 42 -1.98 -6.43 1.70
N ILE A 43 -1.44 -6.70 2.88
CA ILE A 43 -2.17 -6.69 4.14
C ILE A 43 -1.53 -5.63 5.03
N PHE A 44 -2.29 -4.59 5.35
CA PHE A 44 -1.85 -3.51 6.22
C PHE A 44 -2.25 -3.80 7.67
N ILE A 45 -1.32 -3.71 8.61
CA ILE A 45 -1.56 -4.10 10.02
C ILE A 45 -1.88 -2.93 10.96
N GLY A 46 -1.78 -1.68 10.52
CA GLY A 46 -2.19 -0.52 11.32
C GLY A 46 -1.41 0.76 11.02
N ASP A 47 -1.63 1.78 11.86
CA ASP A 47 -0.88 3.03 11.89
C ASP A 47 -0.68 3.72 10.54
N PHE A 48 -1.80 3.93 9.85
CA PHE A 48 -1.82 4.60 8.55
C PHE A 48 -1.59 6.12 8.66
N ILE A 49 -1.84 6.69 9.83
CA ILE A 49 -1.91 8.13 10.06
C ILE A 49 -0.97 8.55 11.19
N ASN A 50 -0.98 9.86 11.48
CA ASN A 50 -0.11 10.56 12.43
C ASN A 50 1.33 10.68 11.93
N ARG A 51 2.00 11.80 12.26
CA ARG A 51 3.39 12.17 11.88
C ARG A 51 3.59 12.71 10.45
N GLY A 52 3.21 11.96 9.43
CA GLY A 52 3.53 12.29 8.04
C GLY A 52 2.64 13.39 7.43
N PRO A 53 3.13 14.11 6.40
CA PRO A 53 2.41 15.23 5.79
C PRO A 53 1.32 14.80 4.78
N GLU A 54 1.28 13.52 4.37
CA GLU A 54 0.46 13.02 3.24
C GLU A 54 -0.67 12.09 3.72
N ILE A 55 -1.28 12.38 4.87
CA ILE A 55 -2.30 11.54 5.51
C ILE A 55 -3.47 11.23 4.57
N ARG A 56 -4.04 12.26 3.91
CA ARG A 56 -5.20 12.06 3.01
C ARG A 56 -4.87 11.12 1.85
N GLU A 57 -3.71 11.32 1.23
CA GLU A 57 -3.29 10.47 0.13
C GLU A 57 -2.98 9.05 0.59
N THR A 58 -2.37 8.89 1.77
CA THR A 58 -2.12 7.57 2.38
C THR A 58 -3.41 6.77 2.52
N ILE A 59 -4.44 7.40 3.11
CA ILE A 59 -5.76 6.77 3.27
C ILE A 59 -6.42 6.49 1.92
N GLN A 60 -6.30 7.38 0.94
CA GLN A 60 -6.83 7.15 -0.40
C GLN A 60 -6.19 5.91 -1.04
N ILE A 61 -4.85 5.82 -1.02
CA ILE A 61 -4.12 4.68 -1.56
C ILE A 61 -4.64 3.38 -0.94
N ILE A 62 -4.60 3.28 0.39
CA ILE A 62 -4.98 2.05 1.11
C ILE A 62 -6.46 1.67 0.84
N ARG A 63 -7.37 2.64 0.77
CA ARG A 63 -8.81 2.37 0.53
C ARG A 63 -9.14 1.94 -0.89
N THR A 64 -8.32 2.33 -1.86
CA THR A 64 -8.53 2.02 -3.28
C THR A 64 -7.82 0.76 -3.76
N MET A 65 -6.97 0.18 -2.92
CA MET A 65 -6.28 -1.10 -3.13
C MET A 65 -7.20 -2.28 -2.83
#